data_AF-A0A8R1IH03-F1
#
_entry.id   AF-A0A8R1IH03-F1
#
_cell.length_a   1.000
_cell.length_b   1.000
_cell.length_c   1.000
_cell.angle_alpha   90.00
_cell.angle_beta   90.00
_cell.angle_gamma   90.00
#
_symmetry.space_group_name_H-M   'P 1'
#
loop_
_entity.id
_entity.type
_entity.pdbx_description
1 polymer ?
#
loop_
_entity_poly.entity_id
_entity_poly.type
_entity_poly.pdbx_seq_one_letter_code
_entity_poly.pdbx_strand_id
1 'polypeptide(L)' 'MREAGLSDVALQKLEENSTHIVDKVAYMETRGKLLMDLEQPKQAEHVWRALLDRNPECLEYYSMLLTCMAIN' A
#
# COMPACT_ATOMS: atom_id res chain seq x y z
N MET A 1 -13.33 -13.83 -9.24
CA MET A 1 -12.45 -12.97 -10.05
C MET A 1 -13.17 -11.67 -10.42
N ARG A 2 -13.42 -10.77 -9.45
CA ARG A 2 -13.98 -9.41 -9.68
C ARG A 2 -13.47 -8.37 -8.68
N GLU A 3 -12.40 -8.65 -7.94
CA GLU A 3 -11.90 -7.75 -6.89
C GLU A 3 -10.81 -6.81 -7.42
N ALA A 4 -9.89 -7.31 -8.25
CA ALA A 4 -8.82 -6.51 -8.85
C ALA A 4 -9.31 -5.26 -9.62
N GLY A 5 -10.47 -5.33 -10.28
CA GLY A 5 -11.03 -4.18 -11.02
C GLY A 5 -11.50 -3.03 -10.12
N LEU A 6 -11.91 -3.32 -8.87
CA LEU A 6 -12.27 -2.29 -7.90
C LEU A 6 -11.01 -1.70 -7.26
N SER A 7 -10.00 -2.53 -7.03
CA SER A 7 -8.73 -2.13 -6.41
C SER A 7 -7.91 -1.21 -7.32
N ASP A 8 -7.96 -1.42 -8.65
CA ASP A 8 -7.35 -0.52 -9.64
C ASP A 8 -8.03 0.87 -9.64
N VAL A 9 -9.36 0.90 -9.69
CA VAL A 9 -10.14 2.15 -9.64
C VAL A 9 -9.94 2.89 -8.32
N ALA A 10 -9.84 2.16 -7.21
CA ALA A 10 -9.54 2.75 -5.91
C ALA A 10 -8.13 3.34 -5.86
N LEU A 11 -7.13 2.66 -6.45
CA LEU A 11 -5.77 3.17 -6.57
C LEU A 11 -5.73 4.46 -7.38
N GLN A 12 -6.41 4.48 -8.54
CA GLN A 12 -6.48 5.65 -9.40
C GLN A 12 -7.11 6.84 -8.67
N LYS A 13 -8.26 6.64 -8.02
CA LYS A 13 -8.90 7.70 -7.21
C LYS A 13 -8.00 8.18 -6.07
N LEU A 14 -7.28 7.26 -5.43
CA LEU A 14 -6.35 7.59 -4.36
C LEU A 14 -5.21 8.47 -4.88
N GLU A 15 -4.67 8.16 -6.06
CA GLU A 15 -3.64 8.97 -6.73
C GLU A 15 -4.17 10.34 -7.20
N GLU A 16 -5.38 10.40 -7.75
CA GLU A 16 -6.04 11.67 -8.12
C GLU A 16 -6.24 12.58 -6.91
N ASN A 17 -6.57 12.01 -5.75
CA ASN A 17 -6.73 12.77 -4.51
C ASN A 17 -5.40 12.98 -3.77
N SER A 18 -4.29 12.39 -4.22
CA SER A 18 -2.99 12.42 -3.51
C SER A 18 -2.41 13.83 -3.31
N THR A 19 -2.80 14.78 -4.16
CA THR A 19 -2.49 16.22 -4.05
C THR A 19 -3.30 16.91 -2.95
N HIS A 20 -4.52 16.46 -2.69
CA HIS A 20 -5.38 16.94 -1.62
C HIS A 20 -5.14 16.21 -0.30
N ILE A 21 -4.55 15.01 -0.35
CA ILE A 21 -4.20 14.24 0.83
C ILE A 21 -2.92 14.82 1.46
N VAL A 22 -3.12 15.58 2.52
CA VAL A 22 -2.05 16.10 3.39
C VAL A 22 -1.34 14.94 4.09
N ASP A 23 -2.11 13.92 4.49
CA ASP A 23 -1.60 12.76 5.19
C ASP A 23 -1.00 11.71 4.24
N LYS A 24 0.29 11.88 3.93
CA LYS A 24 1.01 10.97 3.03
C LYS A 24 1.15 9.55 3.59
N VAL A 25 1.00 9.36 4.91
CA VAL A 25 1.12 8.06 5.58
C VAL A 25 -0.12 7.23 5.27
N ALA A 26 -1.30 7.75 5.57
CA ALA A 26 -2.57 7.07 5.29
C ALA A 26 -2.77 6.78 3.80
N TYR A 27 -2.30 7.69 2.93
CA TYR A 27 -2.25 7.45 1.48
C TYR A 27 -1.39 6.22 1.14
N MET A 28 -0.17 6.13 1.68
CA MET A 28 0.72 5.00 1.40
C MET A 28 0.19 3.69 1.98
N GLU A 29 -0.42 3.71 3.17
CA GLU A 29 -1.01 2.50 3.75
C GLU A 29 -2.15 1.95 2.89
N THR A 30 -3.02 2.84 2.42
CA THR A 30 -4.12 2.49 1.52
C THR A 30 -3.57 1.94 0.20
N ARG A 31 -2.56 2.59 -0.37
CA ARG A 31 -1.89 2.15 -1.59
C ARG A 31 -1.27 0.75 -1.43
N GLY A 32 -0.57 0.50 -0.32
CA GLY A 32 0.04 -0.79 -0.01
C GLY A 32 -0.99 -1.92 0.08
N LYS A 33 -2.13 -1.67 0.73
CA LYS A 33 -3.25 -2.64 0.80
C LYS A 33 -3.86 -2.93 -0.56
N LEU A 34 -4.11 -1.89 -1.37
CA LEU A 34 -4.65 -2.05 -2.72
C LEU A 34 -3.71 -2.85 -3.63
N LEU A 35 -2.40 -2.61 -3.54
CA LEU A 35 -1.40 -3.37 -4.30
C LEU A 35 -1.36 -4.86 -3.91
N MET A 36 -1.60 -5.18 -2.64
CA MET A 36 -1.74 -6.56 -2.18
C MET A 36 -2.98 -7.23 -2.75
N ASP A 37 -4.09 -6.50 -2.80
CA ASP A 37 -5.36 -6.96 -3.39
C ASP A 37 -5.27 -7.17 -4.90
N LEU A 38 -4.40 -6.39 -5.57
CA LEU A 38 -4.04 -6.53 -6.98
C LEU A 38 -3.04 -7.66 -7.26
N GLU A 39 -2.68 -8.47 -6.25
CA GLU A 39 -1.66 -9.52 -6.36
C GLU A 39 -0.30 -8.97 -6.83
N GLN A 40 0.03 -7.72 -6.44
CA GLN A 40 1.29 -7.05 -6.74
C GLN A 40 2.16 -6.85 -5.48
N PRO A 41 2.60 -7.95 -4.81
CA PRO A 41 3.31 -7.87 -3.54
C PRO A 41 4.65 -7.11 -3.65
N LYS A 42 5.32 -7.16 -4.81
CA LYS A 42 6.57 -6.42 -5.05
C LYS A 42 6.41 -4.91 -4.99
N GLN A 43 5.27 -4.38 -5.47
CA GLN A 43 5.00 -2.96 -5.39
C GLN A 43 4.56 -2.59 -3.98
N ALA A 44 3.73 -3.43 -3.35
CA ALA A 44 3.32 -3.23 -1.95
C ALA A 44 4.55 -3.19 -1.02
N GLU A 45 5.52 -4.08 -1.21
CA GLU A 45 6.77 -4.12 -0.43
C GLU A 45 7.50 -2.77 -0.44
N HIS A 46 7.68 -2.17 -1.62
CA HIS A 46 8.32 -0.86 -1.73
C HIS A 46 7.57 0.23 -0.98
N VAL A 47 6.23 0.20 -0.99
CA VAL A 47 5.39 1.16 -0.27
C VAL A 47 5.54 0.97 1.24
N TRP A 48 5.44 -0.27 1.73
CA TRP A 48 5.63 -0.58 3.15
C TRP A 48 7.04 -0.25 3.64
N ARG A 49 8.06 -0.49 2.81
CA ARG A 49 9.45 -0.12 3.11
C ARG A 49 9.61 1.40 3.23
N ALA A 50 9.01 2.18 2.32
CA ALA A 50 9.06 3.64 2.37
C ALA A 50 8.30 4.22 3.58
N LEU A 51 7.19 3.59 3.98
CA LEU A 51 6.48 3.90 5.22
C LEU A 51 7.34 3.62 6.46
N LEU A 52 8.04 2.49 6.46
CA LEU A 52 8.98 2.09 7.50
C LEU A 52 10.16 3.05 7.63
N ASP A 53 10.70 3.52 6.51
CA ASP A 53 11.80 4.50 6.52
C ASP A 53 11.36 5.84 7.13
N ARG A 54 10.09 6.22 6.92
CA ARG A 54 9.50 7.43 7.52
C ARG A 54 9.12 7.26 8.99
N ASN A 55 8.50 6.14 9.34
CA ASN A 55 7.99 5.82 10.68
C ASN A 55 8.44 4.40 11.08
N PRO A 56 9.71 4.24 11.49
CA PRO A 56 10.26 2.93 11.87
C PRO A 56 9.66 2.36 13.16
N GLU A 57 8.96 3.19 13.92
CA GLU A 57 8.25 2.85 15.17
C GLU A 57 6.94 2.07 14.96
N CYS A 58 6.39 2.06 13.74
CA CYS A 58 5.18 1.34 13.42
C CYS A 58 5.46 -0.15 13.12
N LEU A 59 5.23 -1.00 14.12
CA LEU A 59 5.36 -2.46 14.00
C LEU A 59 4.37 -3.07 12.97
N GLU A 60 3.23 -2.43 12.73
CA GLU A 60 2.26 -2.89 11.73
C GLU A 60 2.85 -2.93 10.32
N TYR A 61 3.71 -1.97 9.96
CA TYR A 61 4.34 -1.93 8.64
C TYR A 61 5.30 -3.11 8.43
N TYR A 62 6.00 -3.54 9.48
CA TYR A 62 6.81 -4.76 9.42
C TYR A 62 5.94 -5.99 9.17
N SER A 63 4.81 -6.11 9.87
CA SER A 63 3.87 -7.24 9.69
C SER A 63 3.33 -7.29 8.26
N MET A 64 2.91 -6.13 7.72
CA MET A 64 2.43 -6.03 6.34
C MET A 64 3.55 -6.34 5.34
N LEU A 65 4.76 -5.81 5.54
CA LEU A 65 5.92 -6.08 4.69
C LEU A 65 6.29 -7.57 4.67
N LEU A 66 6.31 -8.23 5.84
CA LEU A 66 6.53 -9.66 5.96
C LEU A 66 5.45 -10.47 5.24
N THR A 67 4.19 -10.05 5.36
CA THR A 67 3.08 -10.68 4.64
C THR A 67 3.27 -10.55 3.11
N CYS A 68 3.69 -9.37 2.63
CA CYS A 68 4.02 -9.16 1.22
C CYS A 68 5.15 -10.11 0.75
N MET A 69 6.22 -10.21 1.53
CA MET A 69 7.35 -11.09 1.23
C MET A 69 6.98 -12.59 1.30
N ALA A 70 6.04 -12.97 2.17
CA ALA A 70 5.59 -14.36 2.32
C ALA A 70 4.71 -14.84 1.16
N ILE A 71 4.15 -13.93 0.36
CA ILE A 71 3.30 -14.22 -0.80
C ILE A 71 4.14 -14.42 -2.10
N ASN A 72 5.47 -14.30 -2.03
CA ASN A 72 6.42 -14.47 -3.15
C ASN A 72 6.99 -15.90 -3.25
#